data_AF-A0A6C0KZI4-F1
#
_entry.id   AF-A0A6C0KZI4-F1
#
_cell.length_a   1.000
_cell.length_b   1.000
_cell.length_c   1.000
_cell.angle_alpha   90.00
_cell.angle_beta   90.00
_cell.angle_gamma   90.00
#
_symmetry.space_group_name_H-M   'P 1'
#
loop_
_entity.id
_entity.type
_entity.pdbx_description
1 polymer ?
#
loop_
_entity_poly.entity_id
_entity_poly.type
_entity_poly.pdbx_seq_one_letter_code
_entity_poly.pdbx_strand_id
1 'polypeptide(L)'
;MTRSQRWAAELLCSETGVSRLEAILLAVWSEHVGSALARWPGVWHGHIGALREAWMHAGGDNRLFRNSPAIRHKIAECVGYLVVAAKKPRPSVPKSTDVFKEAEAVKARLHSGDAAPDQPSTYRVWETREDAPTLRTLGNELEHAIRTAQTSRALFWLVWILTLDGQKSQLAIKDRAPTHIQGKARKSLAWFLLALFKDMAARGLDVNQCIQQTLDCTAIVWNRLGIKYRKEVFATIVVMLCERVKSASIEVRQPIDCVDNRPIRTALEDINLVYDEIARDMKLVPTPGVPGTAKPETFKKQQKKQKDAVAEESNNKMNMAYDVMRKMYGMDDED
;
A
#
# COMPACT_ATOMS: atom_id res chain seq x y z
N MET A 1 -16.07 -10.35 13.96
CA MET A 1 -16.14 -10.65 12.51
C MET A 1 -17.13 -9.75 11.78
N THR A 2 -18.37 -9.63 12.25
CA THR A 2 -19.45 -8.82 11.62
C THR A 2 -19.05 -7.38 11.28
N ARG A 3 -18.37 -6.66 12.19
CA ARG A 3 -17.88 -5.29 11.93
C ARG A 3 -16.92 -5.20 10.74
N SER A 4 -15.99 -6.16 10.62
CA SER A 4 -15.03 -6.20 9.51
C SER A 4 -15.72 -6.52 8.19
N GLN A 5 -16.73 -7.41 8.22
CA GLN A 5 -17.54 -7.73 7.04
C GLN A 5 -18.38 -6.55 6.58
N ARG A 6 -19.01 -5.84 7.52
CA ARG A 6 -19.74 -4.60 7.24
C ARG A 6 -18.85 -3.53 6.62
N TRP A 7 -17.67 -3.29 7.19
CA TRP A 7 -16.71 -2.33 6.63
C TRP A 7 -16.27 -2.71 5.20
N ALA A 8 -16.02 -3.99 4.93
CA ALA A 8 -15.67 -4.45 3.60
C ALA A 8 -16.83 -4.28 2.60
N ALA A 9 -18.06 -4.57 3.03
CA ALA A 9 -19.26 -4.34 2.23
C ALA A 9 -19.48 -2.85 1.94
N GLU A 10 -19.29 -1.96 2.93
CA GLU A 10 -19.32 -0.50 2.76
C GLU A 10 -18.25 -0.02 1.77
N LEU A 11 -17.03 -0.56 1.88
CA LEU A 11 -15.94 -0.25 0.95
C LEU A 11 -16.32 -0.57 -0.50
N LEU A 12 -16.93 -1.72 -0.76
CA LEU A 12 -17.42 -2.10 -2.09
C LEU A 12 -18.57 -1.25 -2.61
N CYS A 13 -19.34 -0.62 -1.73
CA CYS A 13 -20.36 0.32 -2.16
C CYS A 13 -19.74 1.59 -2.77
N SER A 14 -18.43 1.81 -2.60
CA SER A 14 -17.72 2.92 -3.22
C SER A 14 -17.16 2.58 -4.61
N GLU A 15 -17.12 3.57 -5.50
CA GLU A 15 -16.60 3.43 -6.87
C GLU A 15 -15.14 2.95 -6.95
N THR A 16 -14.35 3.17 -5.90
CA THR A 16 -12.93 2.75 -5.85
C THR A 16 -12.68 1.57 -4.91
N GLY A 17 -13.76 0.95 -4.40
CA GLY A 17 -13.71 -0.06 -3.35
C GLY A 17 -12.86 -1.27 -3.68
N VAL A 18 -13.12 -1.91 -4.83
CA VAL A 18 -12.39 -3.11 -5.30
C VAL A 18 -10.90 -2.82 -5.46
N SER A 19 -10.57 -1.65 -6.00
CA SER A 19 -9.18 -1.23 -6.21
C SER A 19 -8.44 -0.98 -4.88
N ARG A 20 -9.13 -0.50 -3.85
CA ARG A 20 -8.55 -0.23 -2.53
C ARG A 20 -8.48 -1.48 -1.64
N LEU A 21 -9.37 -2.45 -1.85
CA LEU A 21 -9.46 -3.66 -1.04
C LEU A 21 -8.12 -4.41 -1.00
N GLU A 22 -7.48 -4.63 -2.15
CA GLU A 22 -6.20 -5.32 -2.22
C GLU A 22 -5.09 -4.64 -1.40
N ALA A 23 -5.01 -3.31 -1.48
CA ALA A 23 -4.04 -2.53 -0.71
C ALA A 23 -4.26 -2.70 0.81
N ILE A 24 -5.53 -2.76 1.23
CA ILE A 24 -5.90 -2.86 2.64
C ILE A 24 -5.68 -4.28 3.15
N LEU A 25 -6.02 -5.32 2.37
CA LEU A 25 -5.70 -6.71 2.70
C LEU A 25 -4.19 -6.89 2.89
N LEU A 26 -3.39 -6.38 1.94
CA LEU A 26 -1.93 -6.45 2.01
C LEU A 26 -1.37 -5.69 3.23
N ALA A 27 -1.89 -4.50 3.51
CA ALA A 27 -1.50 -3.70 4.67
C ALA A 27 -1.79 -4.43 5.99
N VAL A 28 -3.03 -4.90 6.19
CA VAL A 28 -3.47 -5.61 7.41
C VAL A 28 -2.69 -6.91 7.59
N TRP A 29 -2.43 -7.64 6.51
CA TRP A 29 -1.58 -8.82 6.54
C TRP A 29 -0.16 -8.49 7.01
N SER A 30 0.48 -7.48 6.41
CA SER A 30 1.85 -7.11 6.76
C SER A 30 1.99 -6.66 8.22
N GLU A 31 0.98 -5.99 8.77
CA GLU A 31 1.01 -5.47 10.14
C GLU A 31 0.74 -6.57 11.18
N HIS A 32 -0.16 -7.52 10.89
CA HIS A 32 -0.71 -8.40 11.92
C HIS A 32 -0.42 -9.89 11.73
N VAL A 33 -0.10 -10.33 10.51
CA VAL A 33 0.03 -11.74 10.15
C VAL A 33 1.44 -12.05 9.68
N GLY A 34 1.94 -11.27 8.73
CA GLY A 34 3.33 -11.26 8.30
C GLY A 34 3.79 -12.56 7.62
N SER A 35 5.08 -12.85 7.79
CA SER A 35 5.82 -13.90 7.07
C SER A 35 5.34 -15.33 7.35
N ALA A 36 4.70 -15.56 8.51
CA ALA A 36 4.18 -16.87 8.89
C ALA A 36 3.10 -17.42 7.92
N LEU A 37 2.46 -16.54 7.15
CA LEU A 37 1.44 -16.89 6.16
C LEU A 37 1.78 -16.24 4.81
N ALA A 38 3.00 -16.52 4.34
CA ALA A 38 3.62 -15.92 3.16
C ALA A 38 2.80 -16.07 1.85
N ARG A 39 1.96 -17.11 1.73
CA ARG A 39 1.20 -17.39 0.49
C ARG A 39 -0.03 -16.50 0.32
N TRP A 40 -0.51 -15.89 1.40
CA TRP A 40 -1.83 -15.26 1.43
C TRP A 40 -1.99 -14.06 0.48
N PRO A 41 -0.99 -13.18 0.31
CA PRO A 41 -1.07 -12.11 -0.70
C PRO A 41 -1.36 -12.64 -2.11
N GLY A 42 -0.73 -13.75 -2.51
CA GLY A 42 -0.97 -14.37 -3.82
C GLY A 42 -2.39 -14.93 -3.97
N VAL A 43 -2.94 -15.51 -2.91
CA VAL A 43 -4.33 -16.00 -2.89
C VAL A 43 -5.30 -14.83 -3.08
N TRP A 44 -5.16 -13.77 -2.30
CA TRP A 44 -6.03 -12.60 -2.43
C TRP A 44 -5.87 -11.89 -3.77
N HIS A 45 -4.66 -11.84 -4.34
CA HIS A 45 -4.44 -11.28 -5.66
C HIS A 45 -5.31 -11.98 -6.72
N GLY A 46 -5.37 -13.32 -6.69
CA GLY A 46 -6.25 -14.11 -7.54
C GLY A 46 -7.74 -13.79 -7.31
N HIS A 47 -8.18 -13.72 -6.05
CA HIS A 47 -9.56 -13.35 -5.72
C HIS A 47 -9.91 -11.93 -6.19
N ILE A 48 -9.00 -10.96 -6.03
CA ILE A 48 -9.17 -9.58 -6.47
C ILE A 48 -9.20 -9.50 -8.00
N GLY A 49 -8.39 -10.29 -8.71
CA GLY A 49 -8.47 -10.43 -10.16
C GLY A 49 -9.88 -10.82 -10.61
N ALA A 50 -10.43 -11.88 -10.02
CA ALA A 50 -11.81 -12.31 -10.30
C ALA A 50 -12.86 -11.25 -9.94
N LEU A 51 -12.65 -10.48 -8.87
CA LEU A 51 -13.53 -9.36 -8.50
C LEU A 51 -13.44 -8.22 -9.52
N ARG A 52 -12.26 -7.89 -10.04
CA ARG A 52 -12.10 -6.87 -11.09
C ARG A 52 -12.78 -7.31 -12.39
N GLU A 53 -12.60 -8.56 -12.79
CA GLU A 53 -13.28 -9.14 -13.94
C GLU A 53 -14.79 -9.07 -13.80
N ALA A 54 -15.34 -9.49 -12.65
CA ALA A 54 -16.78 -9.42 -12.40
C ALA A 54 -17.31 -7.98 -12.40
N TRP A 55 -16.51 -7.00 -11.94
CA TRP A 55 -16.87 -5.58 -12.01
C TRP A 55 -16.91 -5.06 -13.46
N MET A 56 -15.97 -5.48 -14.30
CA MET A 56 -15.99 -5.15 -15.74
C MET A 56 -17.20 -5.77 -16.44
N HIS A 57 -17.53 -7.04 -16.15
CA HIS A 57 -18.72 -7.70 -16.70
C HIS A 57 -20.04 -7.06 -16.25
N ALA A 58 -20.06 -6.46 -15.06
CA ALA A 58 -21.19 -5.67 -14.58
C ALA A 58 -21.29 -4.28 -15.26
N GLY A 59 -20.44 -3.97 -16.24
CA GLY A 59 -20.43 -2.68 -16.94
C GLY A 59 -20.04 -1.50 -16.03
N GLY A 60 -19.34 -1.76 -14.93
CA GLY A 60 -19.06 -0.76 -13.90
C GLY A 60 -20.24 -0.42 -12.98
N ASP A 61 -21.38 -1.12 -13.08
CA ASP A 61 -22.52 -0.94 -12.18
C ASP A 61 -22.20 -1.55 -10.80
N ASN A 62 -21.87 -0.68 -9.85
CA ASN A 62 -21.60 -1.06 -8.45
C ASN A 62 -22.79 -1.76 -7.78
N ARG A 63 -24.02 -1.47 -8.19
CA ARG A 63 -25.23 -2.10 -7.62
C ARG A 63 -25.34 -3.54 -8.09
N LEU A 64 -25.19 -3.79 -9.40
CA LEU A 64 -25.19 -5.14 -9.96
C LEU A 64 -24.03 -5.96 -9.38
N PHE A 65 -22.84 -5.37 -9.33
CA PHE A 65 -21.65 -5.97 -8.77
C PHE A 65 -21.83 -6.38 -7.30
N ARG A 66 -22.16 -5.44 -6.40
CA ARG A 66 -22.25 -5.71 -4.95
C ARG A 66 -23.41 -6.63 -4.57
N ASN A 67 -24.40 -6.79 -5.43
CA ASN A 67 -25.56 -7.65 -5.19
C ASN A 67 -25.36 -9.10 -5.63
N SER A 68 -24.25 -9.41 -6.31
CA SER A 68 -23.90 -10.78 -6.63
C SER A 68 -23.50 -11.56 -5.38
N PRO A 69 -24.18 -12.67 -5.04
CA PRO A 69 -23.80 -13.50 -3.88
C PRO A 69 -22.36 -14.02 -3.99
N ALA A 70 -21.91 -14.38 -5.19
CA ALA A 70 -20.54 -14.86 -5.41
C ALA A 70 -19.48 -13.81 -5.03
N ILE A 71 -19.75 -12.53 -5.31
CA ILE A 71 -18.86 -11.41 -4.95
C ILE A 71 -18.83 -11.23 -3.43
N ARG A 72 -20.00 -11.22 -2.79
CA ARG A 72 -20.13 -11.10 -1.33
C ARG A 72 -19.37 -12.21 -0.61
N HIS A 73 -19.53 -13.46 -1.06
CA HIS A 73 -18.84 -14.61 -0.49
C HIS A 73 -17.32 -14.51 -0.62
N LYS A 74 -16.79 -14.19 -1.81
CA LYS A 74 -15.34 -14.06 -2.02
C LYS A 74 -14.70 -13.02 -1.09
N ILE A 75 -15.41 -11.93 -0.82
CA ILE A 75 -14.90 -10.85 0.02
C ILE A 75 -14.99 -11.23 1.48
N ALA A 76 -16.11 -11.85 1.86
CA ALA A 76 -16.26 -12.37 3.21
C ALA A 76 -15.20 -13.41 3.55
N GLU A 77 -14.82 -14.24 2.59
CA GLU A 77 -13.71 -15.17 2.69
C GLU A 77 -12.36 -14.45 2.87
N CYS A 78 -11.98 -13.53 1.98
CA CYS A 78 -10.71 -12.77 2.08
C CYS A 78 -10.57 -12.04 3.43
N VAL A 79 -11.63 -11.36 3.86
CA VAL A 79 -11.66 -10.62 5.14
C VAL A 79 -11.70 -11.60 6.32
N GLY A 80 -12.47 -12.68 6.20
CA GLY A 80 -12.64 -13.72 7.19
C GLY A 80 -11.29 -14.34 7.57
N TYR A 81 -10.49 -14.73 6.58
CA TYR A 81 -9.15 -15.27 6.77
C TYR A 81 -8.28 -14.36 7.63
N LEU A 82 -8.25 -13.05 7.33
CA LEU A 82 -7.49 -12.08 8.11
C LEU A 82 -8.03 -11.92 9.54
N VAL A 83 -9.34 -12.00 9.75
CA VAL A 83 -9.95 -11.84 11.07
C VAL A 83 -9.63 -13.04 11.97
N VAL A 84 -9.71 -14.27 11.45
CA VAL A 84 -9.46 -15.49 12.24
C VAL A 84 -7.98 -15.86 12.36
N ALA A 85 -7.13 -15.31 11.50
CA ALA A 85 -5.70 -15.58 11.52
C ALA A 85 -5.09 -15.33 12.90
N ALA A 86 -4.27 -16.28 13.37
CA ALA A 86 -3.42 -16.07 14.51
C ALA A 86 -2.53 -14.85 14.25
N LYS A 87 -2.59 -13.87 15.15
CA LYS A 87 -1.81 -12.64 15.04
C LYS A 87 -0.37 -12.95 15.42
N LYS A 88 0.52 -12.92 14.44
CA LYS A 88 1.96 -13.13 14.62
C LYS A 88 2.66 -11.87 14.12
N PRO A 89 2.71 -10.80 14.93
CA PRO A 89 3.38 -9.59 14.51
C PRO A 89 4.85 -9.90 14.27
N ARG A 90 5.33 -9.42 13.13
CA ARG A 90 6.75 -9.42 12.77
C ARG A 90 7.60 -8.67 13.80
N PRO A 91 8.94 -8.86 13.81
CA PRO A 91 9.83 -8.07 14.65
C PRO A 91 9.60 -6.56 14.47
N SER A 92 9.73 -5.82 15.58
CA SER A 92 9.58 -4.36 15.59
C SER A 92 10.52 -3.70 14.57
N VAL A 93 10.01 -2.74 13.82
CA VAL A 93 10.82 -1.97 12.88
C VAL A 93 11.44 -0.80 13.60
N PRO A 94 12.76 -0.60 13.47
CA PRO A 94 13.42 0.59 13.97
C PRO A 94 12.68 1.86 13.55
N LYS A 95 12.57 2.84 14.44
CA LYS A 95 12.06 4.15 14.07
C LYS A 95 13.16 4.87 13.28
N SER A 96 12.77 5.77 12.37
CA SER A 96 13.75 6.58 11.63
C SER A 96 14.67 7.37 12.56
N THR A 97 14.19 7.79 13.74
CA THR A 97 15.00 8.43 14.78
C THR A 97 16.12 7.55 15.32
N ASP A 98 15.86 6.26 15.45
CA ASP A 98 16.82 5.29 15.99
C ASP A 98 17.92 5.05 14.94
N VAL A 99 17.51 4.92 13.68
CA VAL A 99 18.43 4.77 12.55
C VAL A 99 19.36 5.98 12.40
N PHE A 100 18.86 7.20 12.56
CA PHE A 100 19.70 8.39 12.49
C PHE A 100 20.71 8.51 13.63
N LYS A 101 20.38 8.04 14.84
CA LYS A 101 21.34 8.03 15.96
C LYS A 101 22.52 7.10 15.67
N GLU A 102 22.25 5.96 15.06
CA GLU A 102 23.27 4.99 14.66
C GLU A 102 23.99 5.39 13.35
N ALA A 103 23.44 6.35 12.60
CA ALA A 103 23.95 6.70 11.28
C ALA A 103 25.41 7.18 11.29
N GLU A 104 25.83 7.95 12.29
CA GLU A 104 27.21 8.43 12.39
C GLU A 104 28.20 7.30 12.68
N ALA A 105 27.86 6.38 13.59
CA ALA A 105 28.68 5.21 13.86
C ALA A 105 28.80 4.28 12.64
N VAL A 106 27.69 4.12 11.91
CA VAL A 106 27.68 3.30 10.70
C VAL A 106 28.42 3.99 9.55
N LYS A 107 28.32 5.31 9.38
CA LYS A 107 29.15 6.05 8.42
C LYS A 107 30.62 5.84 8.73
N ALA A 108 31.05 5.98 9.98
CA ALA A 108 32.44 5.73 10.36
C ALA A 108 32.90 4.31 9.98
N ARG A 109 32.06 3.29 10.27
CA ARG A 109 32.32 1.90 9.89
C ARG A 109 32.43 1.69 8.37
N LEU A 110 31.58 2.35 7.59
CA LEU A 110 31.63 2.25 6.13
C LEU A 110 32.91 2.88 5.55
N HIS A 111 33.49 3.89 6.21
CA HIS A 111 34.76 4.51 5.80
C HIS A 111 36.00 3.75 6.30
N SER A 112 35.89 2.94 7.37
CA SER A 112 37.00 2.15 7.92
C SER A 112 37.32 0.86 7.15
N GLY A 113 36.60 0.58 6.06
CA GLY A 113 36.79 -0.63 5.25
C GLY A 113 35.98 -1.85 5.71
N ASP A 114 35.14 -1.71 6.74
CA ASP A 114 34.27 -2.78 7.27
C ASP A 114 32.92 -2.87 6.54
N ALA A 115 32.84 -2.36 5.31
CA ALA A 115 31.63 -2.45 4.50
C ALA A 115 31.42 -3.88 4.00
N ALA A 116 30.15 -4.29 3.88
CA ALA A 116 29.81 -5.58 3.32
C ALA A 116 30.41 -5.74 1.90
N PRO A 117 30.92 -6.94 1.56
CA PRO A 117 31.44 -7.20 0.22
C PRO A 117 30.32 -7.09 -0.82
N ASP A 118 30.71 -6.91 -2.08
CA ASP A 118 29.75 -6.81 -3.18
C ASP A 118 28.81 -8.01 -3.20
N GLN A 119 27.51 -7.71 -3.20
CA GLN A 119 26.47 -8.71 -3.19
C GLN A 119 25.90 -8.92 -4.60
N PRO A 120 25.58 -10.17 -4.98
CA PRO A 120 25.28 -10.51 -6.36
C PRO A 120 23.99 -9.87 -6.89
N SER A 121 22.94 -9.74 -6.06
CA SER A 121 21.68 -9.12 -6.51
C SER A 121 21.82 -7.61 -6.63
N THR A 122 22.52 -6.97 -5.69
CA THR A 122 22.84 -5.55 -5.72
C THR A 122 23.65 -5.21 -6.94
N TYR A 123 24.69 -5.99 -7.25
CA TYR A 123 25.51 -5.80 -8.45
C TYR A 123 24.70 -5.82 -9.75
N ARG A 124 23.67 -6.69 -9.86
CA ARG A 124 22.82 -6.77 -11.05
C ARG A 124 21.77 -5.66 -11.14
N VAL A 125 21.30 -5.17 -9.99
CA VAL A 125 20.18 -4.22 -9.92
C VAL A 125 20.66 -2.78 -9.96
N TRP A 126 21.82 -2.49 -9.36
CA TRP A 126 22.44 -1.18 -9.33
C TRP A 126 23.16 -0.87 -10.65
N GLU A 127 23.01 0.35 -11.14
CA GLU A 127 23.50 0.79 -12.44
C GLU A 127 24.40 2.01 -12.30
N THR A 128 25.70 1.82 -12.55
CA THR A 128 26.76 2.83 -12.34
C THR A 128 26.48 4.20 -12.97
N ARG A 129 25.76 4.24 -14.10
CA ARG A 129 25.50 5.48 -14.85
C ARG A 129 24.29 6.27 -14.35
N GLU A 130 23.39 5.63 -13.62
CA GLU A 130 22.07 6.20 -13.30
C GLU A 130 21.78 6.24 -11.79
N ASP A 131 22.32 5.29 -11.03
CA ASP A 131 22.16 5.22 -9.59
C ASP A 131 23.35 5.86 -8.85
N ALA A 132 23.06 6.50 -7.73
CA ALA A 132 24.08 7.01 -6.85
C ALA A 132 25.00 5.87 -6.33
N PRO A 133 26.32 6.08 -6.21
CA PRO A 133 27.23 5.09 -5.65
C PRO A 133 26.83 4.62 -4.24
N THR A 134 26.28 5.52 -3.42
CA THR A 134 25.77 5.22 -2.08
C THR A 134 24.70 4.12 -2.09
N LEU A 135 23.88 4.02 -3.15
CA LEU A 135 22.85 2.97 -3.25
C LEU A 135 23.47 1.57 -3.39
N ARG A 136 24.65 1.45 -4.02
CA ARG A 136 25.38 0.18 -4.07
C ARG A 136 25.80 -0.26 -2.68
N THR A 137 26.42 0.63 -1.91
CA THR A 137 26.86 0.33 -0.54
C THR A 137 25.69 -0.08 0.35
N LEU A 138 24.59 0.69 0.32
CA LEU A 138 23.40 0.40 1.12
C LEU A 138 22.69 -0.89 0.65
N GLY A 139 22.65 -1.14 -0.65
CA GLY A 139 22.13 -2.38 -1.23
C GLY A 139 22.94 -3.61 -0.79
N ASN A 140 24.27 -3.53 -0.87
CA ASN A 140 25.18 -4.60 -0.46
C ASN A 140 24.99 -4.92 1.04
N GLU A 141 24.92 -3.90 1.88
CA GLU A 141 24.71 -4.07 3.32
C GLU A 141 23.36 -4.71 3.66
N LEU A 142 22.28 -4.29 2.98
CA LEU A 142 20.95 -4.87 3.13
C LEU A 142 20.92 -6.32 2.66
N GLU A 143 21.40 -6.60 1.46
CA GLU A 143 21.42 -7.96 0.90
C GLU A 143 22.30 -8.89 1.74
N HIS A 144 23.47 -8.42 2.18
CA HIS A 144 24.34 -9.19 3.05
C HIS A 144 23.66 -9.54 4.38
N ALA A 145 22.98 -8.58 5.01
CA ALA A 145 22.23 -8.82 6.23
C ALA A 145 21.09 -9.84 6.01
N ILE A 146 20.43 -9.83 4.86
CA ILE A 146 19.40 -10.83 4.51
C ILE A 146 20.02 -12.20 4.28
N ARG A 147 21.10 -12.30 3.49
CA ARG A 147 21.80 -13.56 3.17
C ARG A 147 22.49 -14.20 4.36
N THR A 148 22.78 -13.43 5.40
CA THR A 148 23.27 -13.93 6.69
C THR A 148 22.16 -14.04 7.75
N ALA A 149 20.90 -13.83 7.33
CA ALA A 149 19.69 -13.87 8.13
C ALA A 149 19.71 -13.03 9.43
N GLN A 150 20.42 -11.90 9.38
CA GLN A 150 20.45 -10.89 10.43
C GLN A 150 19.25 -9.95 10.28
N THR A 151 18.05 -10.42 10.64
CA THR A 151 16.79 -9.70 10.46
C THR A 151 16.81 -8.28 11.03
N SER A 152 17.31 -8.05 12.24
CA SER A 152 17.37 -6.71 12.83
C SER A 152 18.26 -5.76 12.03
N ARG A 153 19.42 -6.23 11.55
CA ARG A 153 20.33 -5.45 10.70
C ARG A 153 19.73 -5.17 9.32
N ALA A 154 19.04 -6.15 8.73
CA ALA A 154 18.33 -5.95 7.46
C ALA A 154 17.21 -4.91 7.58
N LEU A 155 16.42 -4.97 8.67
CA LEU A 155 15.37 -3.98 8.94
C LEU A 155 15.93 -2.57 9.16
N PHE A 156 17.08 -2.45 9.84
CA PHE A 156 17.79 -1.18 9.98
C PHE A 156 18.13 -0.57 8.61
N TRP A 157 18.76 -1.34 7.72
CA TRP A 157 19.13 -0.85 6.39
C TRP A 157 17.94 -0.50 5.52
N LEU A 158 16.87 -1.30 5.58
CA LEU A 158 15.61 -0.99 4.92
C LEU A 158 15.07 0.38 5.36
N VAL A 159 14.98 0.61 6.67
CA VAL A 159 14.46 1.87 7.21
C VAL A 159 15.36 3.04 6.84
N TRP A 160 16.68 2.87 6.85
CA TRP A 160 17.60 3.91 6.43
C TRP A 160 17.35 4.31 4.99
N ILE A 161 17.34 3.35 4.05
CA ILE A 161 17.10 3.63 2.63
C ILE A 161 15.77 4.36 2.43
N LEU A 162 14.69 3.90 3.06
CA LEU A 162 13.38 4.56 2.98
C LEU A 162 13.37 5.96 3.62
N THR A 163 14.21 6.19 4.63
CA THR A 163 14.32 7.50 5.27
C THR A 163 15.08 8.48 4.39
N LEU A 164 16.09 8.03 3.64
CA LEU A 164 16.78 8.86 2.63
C LEU A 164 15.83 9.27 1.48
N ASP A 165 14.87 8.42 1.13
CA ASP A 165 13.88 8.71 0.09
C ASP A 165 13.02 9.94 0.42
N GLY A 166 12.77 10.18 1.71
CA GLY A 166 11.99 11.31 2.21
C GLY A 166 12.78 12.62 2.40
N GLN A 167 14.09 12.63 2.15
CA GLN A 167 14.93 13.82 2.30
C GLN A 167 14.80 14.76 1.10
N LYS A 168 15.10 16.05 1.32
CA LYS A 168 15.05 17.08 0.26
C LYS A 168 16.05 16.79 -0.87
N SER A 169 17.25 16.31 -0.52
CA SER A 169 18.27 15.86 -1.46
C SER A 169 18.10 14.36 -1.73
N GLN A 170 17.29 14.03 -2.73
CA GLN A 170 17.13 12.64 -3.14
C GLN A 170 18.38 12.14 -3.86
N LEU A 171 18.79 10.91 -3.54
CA LEU A 171 19.86 10.24 -4.26
C LEU A 171 19.46 10.01 -5.72
N ALA A 172 20.41 10.14 -6.64
CA ALA A 172 20.21 9.77 -8.03
C ALA A 172 19.81 8.29 -8.13
N ILE A 173 18.78 8.00 -8.92
CA ILE A 173 18.23 6.65 -9.09
C ILE A 173 17.71 6.45 -10.52
N LYS A 174 18.03 5.28 -11.10
CA LYS A 174 17.45 4.75 -12.33
C LYS A 174 15.94 4.64 -12.20
N ASP A 175 15.22 5.07 -13.24
CA ASP A 175 13.78 4.95 -13.27
C ASP A 175 13.35 3.48 -13.41
N ARG A 176 12.76 2.94 -12.34
CA ARG A 176 12.28 1.55 -12.25
C ARG A 176 10.77 1.47 -12.03
N ALA A 177 10.11 2.61 -11.93
CA ALA A 177 8.69 2.63 -11.59
C ALA A 177 7.84 2.15 -12.77
N PRO A 178 6.76 1.38 -12.51
CA PRO A 178 5.80 1.02 -13.54
C PRO A 178 5.31 2.24 -14.32
N THR A 179 4.98 2.08 -15.59
CA THR A 179 4.58 3.17 -16.50
C THR A 179 3.40 3.99 -16.01
N HIS A 180 2.48 3.37 -15.25
CA HIS A 180 1.33 4.04 -14.67
C HIS A 180 1.65 4.95 -13.46
N ILE A 181 2.86 4.85 -12.89
CA ILE A 181 3.33 5.74 -11.83
C ILE A 181 3.89 7.00 -12.46
N GLN A 182 3.48 8.18 -12.00
CA GLN A 182 3.89 9.46 -12.57
C GLN A 182 4.58 10.37 -11.54
N GLY A 183 5.31 11.36 -12.04
CA GLY A 183 5.93 12.41 -11.23
C GLY A 183 7.02 11.92 -10.28
N LYS A 184 7.16 12.62 -9.14
CA LYS A 184 8.22 12.37 -8.13
C LYS A 184 8.22 10.94 -7.59
N ALA A 185 7.04 10.28 -7.56
CA ALA A 185 6.94 8.89 -7.11
C ALA A 185 7.73 7.90 -7.99
N ARG A 186 8.04 8.23 -9.25
CA ARG A 186 8.87 7.39 -10.13
C ARG A 186 10.32 7.26 -9.65
N LYS A 187 10.82 8.30 -8.97
CA LYS A 187 12.20 8.39 -8.47
C LYS A 187 12.34 7.98 -7.00
N SER A 188 11.38 7.22 -6.48
CA SER A 188 11.45 6.70 -5.12
C SER A 188 12.49 5.57 -5.00
N LEU A 189 13.30 5.61 -3.95
CA LEU A 189 14.26 4.54 -3.60
C LEU A 189 13.56 3.20 -3.32
N ALA A 190 12.27 3.21 -3.05
CA ALA A 190 11.47 1.99 -2.92
C ALA A 190 11.46 1.13 -4.20
N TRP A 191 11.59 1.74 -5.39
CA TRP A 191 11.65 0.97 -6.63
C TRP A 191 12.97 0.23 -6.80
N PHE A 192 14.07 0.79 -6.27
CA PHE A 192 15.33 0.06 -6.16
C PHE A 192 15.18 -1.13 -5.19
N LEU A 193 14.57 -0.93 -4.02
CA LEU A 193 14.29 -2.01 -3.06
C LEU A 193 13.43 -3.12 -3.66
N LEU A 194 12.35 -2.78 -4.37
CA LEU A 194 11.52 -3.77 -5.08
C LEU A 194 12.33 -4.56 -6.10
N ALA A 195 13.16 -3.90 -6.91
CA ALA A 195 14.00 -4.57 -7.90
C ALA A 195 15.04 -5.49 -7.23
N LEU A 196 15.66 -5.03 -6.14
CA LEU A 196 16.60 -5.83 -5.35
C LEU A 196 15.93 -7.09 -4.80
N PHE A 197 14.78 -6.96 -4.14
CA PHE A 197 14.06 -8.09 -3.58
C PHE A 197 13.53 -9.04 -4.65
N LYS A 198 13.13 -8.54 -5.83
CA LYS A 198 12.75 -9.38 -6.98
C LYS A 198 13.92 -10.21 -7.49
N ASP A 199 15.10 -9.61 -7.67
CA ASP A 199 16.28 -10.38 -8.09
C ASP A 199 16.66 -11.43 -7.05
N MET A 200 16.62 -11.07 -5.76
CA MET A 200 16.87 -12.01 -4.66
C MET A 200 15.88 -13.19 -4.67
N ALA A 201 14.58 -12.92 -4.80
CA ALA A 201 13.52 -13.93 -4.88
C ALA A 201 13.74 -14.88 -6.07
N ALA A 202 13.98 -14.31 -7.27
CA ALA A 202 14.23 -15.06 -8.50
C ALA A 202 15.50 -15.93 -8.44
N ARG A 203 16.45 -15.61 -7.55
CA ARG A 203 17.74 -16.30 -7.43
C ARG A 203 17.80 -17.24 -6.23
N GLY A 204 16.69 -17.92 -5.96
CA GLY A 204 16.63 -19.03 -5.00
C GLY A 204 16.10 -18.65 -3.61
N LEU A 205 15.86 -17.36 -3.35
CA LEU A 205 15.22 -16.96 -2.09
C LEU A 205 13.69 -17.05 -2.12
N ASP A 206 13.10 -17.52 -3.20
CA ASP A 206 11.65 -17.73 -3.29
C ASP A 206 11.25 -18.96 -4.12
N VAL A 207 11.50 -20.14 -3.56
CA VAL A 207 11.17 -21.42 -4.23
C VAL A 207 9.67 -21.59 -4.48
N ASN A 208 8.83 -20.97 -3.64
CA ASN A 208 7.37 -21.14 -3.68
C ASN A 208 6.64 -19.96 -4.33
N GLN A 209 7.37 -19.01 -4.92
CA GLN A 209 6.85 -17.79 -5.56
C GLN A 209 6.01 -16.88 -4.67
N CYS A 210 6.03 -17.07 -3.34
CA CYS A 210 5.18 -16.31 -2.42
C CYS A 210 5.74 -14.90 -2.17
N ILE A 211 7.06 -14.74 -2.17
CA ILE A 211 7.72 -13.45 -2.04
C ILE A 211 7.54 -12.63 -3.32
N GLN A 212 7.73 -13.26 -4.48
CA GLN A 212 7.55 -12.66 -5.80
C GLN A 212 6.11 -12.18 -5.98
N GLN A 213 5.11 -13.01 -5.63
CA GLN A 213 3.71 -12.59 -5.65
C GLN A 213 3.45 -11.38 -4.74
N THR A 214 4.02 -11.37 -3.53
CA THR A 214 3.88 -10.23 -2.60
C THR A 214 4.53 -8.97 -3.17
N LEU A 215 5.70 -9.08 -3.81
CA LEU A 215 6.39 -7.97 -4.48
C LEU A 215 5.57 -7.41 -5.64
N ASP A 216 4.96 -8.29 -6.45
CA ASP A 216 4.12 -7.88 -7.58
C ASP A 216 2.83 -7.19 -7.11
N CYS A 217 2.16 -7.76 -6.09
CA CYS A 217 1.01 -7.12 -5.44
C CYS A 217 1.39 -5.72 -4.91
N THR A 218 2.53 -5.61 -4.24
CA THR A 218 3.02 -4.34 -3.68
C THR A 218 3.19 -3.27 -4.77
N ALA A 219 3.77 -3.64 -5.92
CA ALA A 219 3.94 -2.73 -7.05
C ALA A 219 2.59 -2.28 -7.63
N ILE A 220 1.61 -3.19 -7.76
CA ILE A 220 0.27 -2.90 -8.29
C ILE A 220 -0.50 -1.94 -7.38
N VAL A 221 -0.39 -2.12 -6.07
CA VAL A 221 -1.14 -1.32 -5.08
C VAL A 221 -0.33 -0.15 -4.51
N TRP A 222 0.86 0.14 -5.04
CA TRP A 222 1.81 1.10 -4.50
C TRP A 222 1.19 2.45 -4.13
N ASN A 223 0.48 3.09 -5.07
CA ASN A 223 -0.16 4.39 -4.86
C ASN A 223 -1.28 4.37 -3.81
N ARG A 224 -1.86 3.20 -3.56
CA ARG A 224 -2.96 3.00 -2.60
C ARG A 224 -2.44 2.63 -1.21
N LEU A 225 -1.22 2.08 -1.12
CA LEU A 225 -0.52 1.91 0.14
C LEU A 225 -0.05 3.29 0.64
N GLY A 226 -0.46 3.67 1.84
CA GLY A 226 0.12 4.82 2.52
C GLY A 226 1.59 4.59 2.91
N ILE A 227 2.34 5.65 3.18
CA ILE A 227 3.78 5.59 3.53
C ILE A 227 4.04 4.61 4.69
N LYS A 228 3.22 4.66 5.75
CA LYS A 228 3.27 3.72 6.87
C LYS A 228 3.25 2.27 6.35
N TYR A 229 2.21 1.91 5.60
CA TYR A 229 2.00 0.54 5.16
C TYR A 229 3.02 0.06 4.11
N ARG A 230 3.56 0.96 3.28
CA ARG A 230 4.69 0.61 2.39
C ARG A 230 5.89 0.14 3.20
N LYS A 231 6.21 0.83 4.30
CA LYS A 231 7.29 0.43 5.22
C LYS A 231 7.00 -0.94 5.85
N GLU A 232 5.78 -1.15 6.33
CA GLU A 232 5.35 -2.41 6.95
C GLU A 232 5.45 -3.61 5.99
N VAL A 233 5.00 -3.42 4.75
CA VAL A 233 5.05 -4.45 3.70
C VAL A 233 6.50 -4.79 3.34
N PHE A 234 7.36 -3.79 3.11
CA PHE A 234 8.78 -4.06 2.85
C PHE A 234 9.47 -4.75 4.01
N ALA A 235 9.16 -4.35 5.24
CA ALA A 235 9.76 -4.97 6.41
C ALA A 235 9.30 -6.43 6.55
N THR A 236 8.05 -6.73 6.20
CA THR A 236 7.55 -8.11 6.13
C THR A 236 8.27 -8.92 5.07
N ILE A 237 8.47 -8.36 3.86
CA ILE A 237 9.23 -9.00 2.78
C ILE A 237 10.68 -9.31 3.22
N VAL A 238 11.35 -8.37 3.90
CA VAL A 238 12.69 -8.58 4.46
C VAL A 238 12.69 -9.74 5.45
N VAL A 239 11.69 -9.81 6.35
CA VAL A 239 11.57 -10.93 7.30
C VAL A 239 11.38 -12.26 6.56
N MET A 240 10.51 -12.31 5.54
CA MET A 240 10.32 -13.51 4.70
C MET A 240 11.63 -13.95 4.04
N LEU A 241 12.38 -13.02 3.44
CA LEU A 241 13.67 -13.33 2.82
C LEU A 241 14.70 -13.85 3.85
N CYS A 242 14.78 -13.25 5.04
CA CYS A 242 15.65 -13.74 6.11
C CYS A 242 15.23 -15.12 6.63
N GLU A 243 13.93 -15.37 6.77
CA GLU A 243 13.39 -16.68 7.19
C GLU A 243 13.68 -17.76 6.15
N ARG A 244 13.63 -17.43 4.85
CA ARG A 244 14.05 -18.34 3.77
C ARG A 244 15.50 -18.78 3.94
N VAL A 245 16.38 -17.85 4.31
CA VAL A 245 17.80 -18.16 4.49
C VAL A 245 18.01 -19.05 5.72
N LYS A 246 17.26 -18.82 6.82
CA LYS A 246 17.31 -19.66 8.03
C LYS A 246 16.71 -21.05 7.82
N SER A 247 15.67 -21.15 7.00
CA SER A 247 14.84 -22.35 6.87
C SER A 247 14.71 -22.78 5.41
N ALA A 248 15.09 -24.03 5.13
CA ALA A 248 14.98 -24.61 3.80
C ALA A 248 13.52 -24.70 3.27
N SER A 249 12.52 -24.52 4.14
CA SER A 249 11.11 -24.39 3.77
C SER A 249 10.43 -23.26 4.56
N ILE A 250 10.07 -22.16 3.88
CA ILE A 250 9.00 -21.29 4.37
C ILE A 250 7.72 -22.11 4.33
N GLU A 251 6.89 -22.02 5.36
CA GLU A 251 5.63 -22.72 5.39
C GLU A 251 4.62 -22.05 4.44
N VAL A 252 4.19 -22.78 3.40
CA VAL A 252 3.36 -22.25 2.31
C VAL A 252 1.98 -22.89 2.34
N ARG A 253 1.29 -22.72 3.47
CA ARG A 253 -0.08 -23.20 3.68
C ARG A 253 -1.10 -22.28 3.02
N GLN A 254 -2.15 -22.86 2.43
CA GLN A 254 -3.30 -22.07 2.00
C GLN A 254 -4.07 -21.57 3.22
N PRO A 255 -4.78 -20.43 3.13
CA PRO A 255 -5.59 -19.94 4.25
C PRO A 255 -6.53 -21.00 4.82
N ILE A 256 -7.21 -21.75 3.94
CA ILE A 256 -8.17 -22.78 4.31
C ILE A 256 -7.55 -23.93 5.14
N ASP A 257 -6.25 -24.20 4.97
CA ASP A 257 -5.54 -25.30 5.64
C ASP A 257 -5.02 -24.93 7.03
N CYS A 258 -4.97 -23.64 7.37
CA CYS A 258 -4.30 -23.16 8.57
C CYS A 258 -5.17 -22.31 9.50
N VAL A 259 -6.45 -22.10 9.17
CA VAL A 259 -7.39 -21.34 10.00
C VAL A 259 -8.65 -22.14 10.32
N ASP A 260 -9.27 -21.82 11.45
CA ASP A 260 -10.62 -22.31 11.74
C ASP A 260 -11.61 -21.64 10.76
N ASN A 261 -12.15 -22.45 9.86
CA ASN A 261 -13.10 -21.99 8.85
C ASN A 261 -14.54 -21.90 9.38
N ARG A 262 -14.86 -22.40 10.58
CA ARG A 262 -16.22 -22.37 11.11
C ARG A 262 -16.75 -20.93 11.24
N PRO A 263 -16.03 -19.97 11.84
CA PRO A 263 -16.50 -18.58 11.91
C PRO A 263 -16.66 -17.94 10.53
N ILE A 264 -15.81 -18.32 9.56
CA ILE A 264 -15.90 -17.83 8.18
C ILE A 264 -17.18 -18.35 7.52
N ARG A 265 -17.48 -19.65 7.66
CA ARG A 265 -18.71 -20.26 7.14
C ARG A 265 -19.96 -19.61 7.72
N THR A 266 -20.00 -19.41 9.04
CA THR A 266 -21.12 -18.68 9.68
C THR A 266 -21.25 -17.26 9.14
N ALA A 267 -20.14 -16.54 8.98
CA ALA A 267 -20.17 -15.20 8.39
C ALA A 267 -20.59 -15.18 6.90
N LEU A 268 -20.35 -16.27 6.16
CA LEU A 268 -20.84 -16.42 4.79
C LEU A 268 -22.35 -16.63 4.75
N GLU A 269 -22.92 -17.37 5.70
CA GLU A 269 -24.37 -17.54 5.85
C GLU A 269 -25.06 -16.20 6.17
N ASP A 270 -24.45 -15.41 7.05
CA ASP A 270 -24.98 -14.11 7.49
C ASP A 270 -24.66 -12.95 6.56
N ILE A 271 -23.85 -13.15 5.51
CA ILE A 271 -23.32 -12.03 4.72
C ILE A 271 -24.43 -11.20 4.07
N ASN A 272 -25.54 -11.83 3.67
CA ASN A 272 -26.65 -11.11 3.06
C ASN A 272 -27.32 -10.14 4.03
N LEU A 273 -27.42 -10.50 5.32
CA LEU A 273 -27.99 -9.63 6.35
C LEU A 273 -27.19 -8.32 6.48
N VAL A 274 -25.87 -8.39 6.38
CA VAL A 274 -24.98 -7.22 6.39
C VAL A 274 -25.29 -6.27 5.22
N TYR A 275 -25.50 -6.81 4.02
CA TYR A 275 -25.83 -5.99 2.85
C TYR A 275 -27.25 -5.41 2.93
N ASP A 276 -28.20 -6.14 3.52
CA ASP A 276 -29.57 -5.66 3.73
C ASP A 276 -29.64 -4.56 4.80
N GLU A 277 -28.82 -4.65 5.85
CA GLU A 277 -28.61 -3.57 6.83
C GLU A 277 -28.05 -2.32 6.15
N ILE A 278 -26.96 -2.44 5.39
CA ILE A 278 -26.37 -1.30 4.67
C ILE A 278 -27.39 -0.68 3.71
N ALA A 279 -28.18 -1.51 3.01
CA ALA A 279 -29.23 -1.03 2.11
C ALA A 279 -30.35 -0.29 2.84
N ARG A 280 -30.73 -0.72 4.05
CA ARG A 280 -31.68 0.01 4.91
C ARG A 280 -31.10 1.33 5.38
N ASP A 281 -29.86 1.34 5.84
CA ASP A 281 -29.19 2.54 6.34
C ASP A 281 -29.04 3.59 5.22
N MET A 282 -28.69 3.18 4.00
CA MET A 282 -28.64 4.08 2.83
C MET A 282 -30.00 4.67 2.46
N LYS A 283 -31.12 3.96 2.72
CA LYS A 283 -32.48 4.47 2.50
C LYS A 283 -32.96 5.40 3.61
N LEU A 284 -32.42 5.26 4.82
CA LEU A 284 -32.78 6.03 6.00
C LEU A 284 -32.03 7.36 6.12
N VAL A 285 -30.94 7.57 5.35
CA VAL A 285 -30.34 8.91 5.21
C VAL A 285 -31.38 9.81 4.56
N PRO A 286 -31.96 10.80 5.27
CA PRO A 286 -32.82 11.76 4.63
C PRO A 286 -31.95 12.50 3.62
N THR A 287 -32.26 12.34 2.33
CA THR A 287 -31.70 13.25 1.34
C THR A 287 -32.14 14.65 1.77
N PRO A 288 -31.24 15.61 2.06
CA PRO A 288 -31.66 16.95 2.44
C PRO A 288 -32.44 17.57 1.27
N GLY A 289 -33.76 17.57 1.42
CA GLY A 289 -34.75 18.31 0.63
C GLY A 289 -34.80 18.00 -0.87
N VAL A 290 -35.75 17.16 -1.28
CA VAL A 290 -36.60 17.49 -2.45
C VAL A 290 -38.01 16.92 -2.24
N PRO A 291 -39.01 17.75 -1.92
CA PRO A 291 -40.40 17.41 -2.18
C PRO A 291 -40.75 17.76 -3.63
N GLY A 292 -41.37 16.83 -4.35
CA GLY A 292 -42.16 17.13 -5.53
C GLY A 292 -41.41 17.18 -6.87
N THR A 293 -41.88 16.34 -7.77
CA THR A 293 -41.65 16.32 -9.23
C THR A 293 -41.38 17.70 -9.86
N ALA A 294 -40.15 17.94 -10.32
CA ALA A 294 -39.83 18.99 -11.29
C ALA A 294 -38.73 18.52 -12.27
N LYS A 295 -38.87 18.92 -13.53
CA LYS A 295 -38.11 18.46 -14.71
C LYS A 295 -36.57 18.59 -14.58
N PRO A 296 -35.77 17.79 -15.30
CA PRO A 296 -34.32 17.61 -15.07
C PRO A 296 -33.41 18.80 -15.42
N GLU A 297 -33.92 19.88 -16.00
CA GLU A 297 -33.09 21.00 -16.48
C GLU A 297 -32.71 22.01 -15.38
N THR A 298 -33.48 22.09 -14.30
CA THR A 298 -33.26 23.09 -13.23
C THR A 298 -32.13 22.72 -12.28
N PHE A 299 -31.87 21.42 -12.08
CA PHE A 299 -30.84 20.92 -11.16
C PHE A 299 -29.41 21.21 -11.63
N LYS A 300 -29.15 21.13 -12.95
CA LYS A 300 -27.83 21.49 -13.51
C LYS A 300 -27.56 23.00 -13.40
N LYS A 301 -28.59 23.84 -13.48
CA LYS A 301 -28.46 25.31 -13.31
C LYS A 301 -28.18 25.70 -11.86
N GLN A 302 -28.74 24.99 -10.88
CA GLN A 302 -28.49 25.26 -9.45
C GLN A 302 -27.11 24.77 -8.99
N GLN A 303 -26.65 23.60 -9.44
CA GLN A 303 -25.28 23.13 -9.13
C GLN A 303 -24.20 24.01 -9.78
N LYS A 304 -24.44 24.53 -10.99
CA LYS A 304 -23.53 25.49 -11.62
C LYS A 304 -23.46 26.81 -10.86
N LYS A 305 -24.61 27.38 -10.46
CA LYS A 305 -24.65 28.59 -9.61
C LYS A 305 -23.96 28.44 -8.27
N GLN A 306 -24.08 27.28 -7.61
CA GLN A 306 -23.36 27.02 -6.35
C GLN A 306 -21.86 26.90 -6.54
N LYS A 307 -21.39 26.23 -7.62
CA LYS A 307 -19.96 26.17 -7.93
C LYS A 307 -19.38 27.53 -8.31
N ASP A 308 -20.12 28.32 -9.06
CA ASP A 308 -19.69 29.66 -9.49
C ASP A 308 -19.61 30.62 -8.28
N ALA A 309 -20.58 30.56 -7.35
CA ALA A 309 -20.55 31.36 -6.12
C ALA A 309 -19.39 30.99 -5.18
N VAL A 310 -19.07 29.70 -5.07
CA VAL A 310 -17.92 29.24 -4.25
C VAL A 310 -16.58 29.64 -4.89
N ALA A 311 -16.49 29.61 -6.23
CA ALA A 311 -15.31 30.07 -6.94
C ALA A 311 -15.12 31.59 -6.81
N GLU A 312 -16.20 32.36 -6.89
CA GLU A 312 -16.19 33.82 -6.72
C GLU A 312 -15.79 34.23 -5.29
N GLU A 313 -16.31 33.53 -4.27
CA GLU A 313 -15.90 33.76 -2.88
C GLU A 313 -14.42 33.41 -2.65
N SER A 314 -13.92 32.34 -3.28
CA SER A 314 -12.50 31.97 -3.22
C SER A 314 -11.60 32.99 -3.91
N ASN A 315 -12.03 33.54 -5.06
CA ASN A 315 -11.27 34.59 -5.76
C ASN A 315 -11.27 35.90 -4.96
N ASN A 316 -12.38 36.28 -4.35
CA ASN A 316 -12.44 37.48 -3.51
C ASN A 316 -11.52 37.36 -2.28
N LYS A 317 -11.45 36.17 -1.66
CA LYS A 317 -10.50 35.91 -0.56
C LYS A 317 -9.05 35.98 -1.02
N MET A 318 -8.75 35.49 -2.23
CA MET A 318 -7.41 35.55 -2.80
C MET A 318 -7.01 36.99 -3.12
N ASN A 319 -7.91 37.78 -3.70
CA ASN A 319 -7.68 39.19 -4.00
C ASN A 319 -7.47 40.01 -2.72
N MET A 320 -8.27 39.79 -1.68
CA MET A 320 -8.04 40.43 -0.38
C MET A 320 -6.69 40.04 0.22
N ALA A 321 -6.27 38.77 0.10
CA ALA A 321 -4.96 38.35 0.57
C ALA A 321 -3.82 39.00 -0.23
N TYR A 322 -4.01 39.17 -1.54
CA TYR A 322 -3.06 39.89 -2.40
C TYR A 322 -2.96 41.38 -2.04
N ASP A 323 -4.08 42.06 -1.80
CA ASP A 323 -4.09 43.48 -1.39
C ASP A 323 -3.44 43.69 -0.02
N VAL A 324 -3.67 42.77 0.91
CA VAL A 324 -3.02 42.79 2.24
C VAL A 324 -1.51 42.55 2.11
N MET A 325 -1.09 41.61 1.27
CA MET A 325 0.33 41.37 0.99
C MET A 325 0.97 42.61 0.32
N ARG A 326 0.30 43.20 -0.65
CA ARG A 326 0.78 44.39 -1.37
C ARG A 326 1.04 45.58 -0.43
N LYS A 327 0.11 45.81 0.52
CA LYS A 327 0.26 46.81 1.58
C LYS A 327 1.35 46.47 2.59
N MET A 328 1.50 45.21 2.98
CA MET A 328 2.56 44.79 3.91
C MET A 328 3.96 44.93 3.32
N TYR A 329 4.11 44.75 2.01
CA TYR A 329 5.40 44.82 1.32
C TYR A 329 5.71 46.18 0.68
N GLY A 330 4.91 47.23 0.97
CA GLY A 330 5.15 48.58 0.47
C GLY A 330 5.10 48.67 -1.06
N MET A 331 4.31 47.82 -1.72
CA MET A 331 4.17 47.75 -3.18
C MET A 331 3.05 48.67 -3.73
N ASP A 332 2.61 49.63 -2.92
CA ASP A 332 1.61 50.66 -3.28
C ASP A 332 2.26 52.03 -3.52
N ASP A 333 3.52 52.07 -3.92
CA ASP A 333 4.20 53.30 -4.36
C ASP A 333 4.31 53.33 -5.89
N GLU A 334 3.30 53.90 -6.56
CA GLU A 334 3.46 54.66 -7.81
C GLU A 334 2.45 55.83 -7.80
N ASP A 335 2.99 57.04 -7.59
CA ASP A 335 2.49 58.42 -7.76
C ASP A 335 1.13 58.88 -7.21
#